data_AF-A0A2G6HZ64-F1
#
_entry.id   AF-A0A2G6HZ64-F1
#
_cell.length_a   1.000
_cell.length_b   1.000
_cell.length_c   1.000
_cell.angle_alpha   90.00
_cell.angle_beta   90.00
_cell.angle_gamma   90.00
#
_symmetry.space_group_name_H-M   'P 1'
#
loop_
_entity.id
_entity.type
_entity.pdbx_description
1 polymer ?
#
loop_
_entity_poly.entity_id
_entity_poly.type
_entity_poly.pdbx_seq_one_letter_code
_entity_poly.pdbx_strand_id
1 'polypeptide(L)'
;MQPAEEDDESIETLIHIHTTGILPGMDSGAEGILFDDEIPVISWTSEGLDYDRYLRGFKRGPTGVYKSLMSLSREYNAVCAVLMVGSRKGLETDYAVGLDDESASHLSVTRNEAVWDEWFAKRQVVFVPSLAQSLYAEKIRYSEFMFVRSGMFIPALYLGTEACVFLGFKDVPADPASLLQQMATTA
;
A
#
# COMPACT_ATOMS: atom_id res chain seq x y z
N MET A 1 -60.99 -8.74 10.63
CA MET A 1 -59.75 -9.30 11.18
C MET A 1 -58.90 -9.72 9.98
N GLN A 2 -58.03 -8.83 9.51
CA GLN A 2 -57.12 -9.05 8.38
C GLN A 2 -55.74 -9.38 8.95
N PRO A 3 -55.05 -10.43 8.44
CA PRO A 3 -53.60 -10.48 8.39
C PRO A 3 -53.16 -10.02 6.97
N ALA A 4 -52.43 -8.92 6.88
CA ALA A 4 -50.97 -8.85 6.92
C ALA A 4 -50.37 -9.22 5.56
N GLU A 5 -50.09 -8.15 4.81
CA GLU A 5 -49.17 -8.10 3.68
C GLU A 5 -47.80 -8.59 4.14
N GLU A 6 -47.23 -9.57 3.45
CA GLU A 6 -45.79 -9.82 3.49
C GLU A 6 -45.28 -9.61 2.07
N ASP A 7 -44.53 -8.53 1.96
CA ASP A 7 -43.88 -8.05 0.76
C ASP A 7 -42.91 -9.10 0.21
N ASP A 8 -43.04 -9.36 -1.09
CA ASP A 8 -41.99 -9.91 -1.95
C ASP A 8 -40.80 -8.93 -1.93
N GLU A 9 -39.91 -9.04 -0.95
CA GLU A 9 -38.58 -8.46 -1.06
C GLU A 9 -37.79 -9.23 -2.12
N SER A 10 -37.94 -8.74 -3.35
CA SER A 10 -37.12 -9.07 -4.51
C SER A 10 -35.65 -9.25 -4.14
N ILE A 11 -35.09 -10.36 -4.62
CA ILE A 11 -33.68 -10.77 -4.59
C ILE A 11 -32.70 -9.67 -5.11
N GLU A 12 -33.19 -8.55 -5.61
CA GLU A 12 -32.42 -7.40 -6.09
C GLU A 12 -31.75 -6.58 -4.96
N THR A 13 -32.16 -6.70 -3.70
CA THR A 13 -31.48 -6.02 -2.57
C THR A 13 -30.32 -6.83 -1.98
N LEU A 14 -30.11 -8.06 -2.47
CA LEU A 14 -29.03 -8.96 -2.04
C LEU A 14 -27.75 -8.82 -2.90
N ILE A 15 -27.60 -7.72 -3.63
CA ILE A 15 -26.35 -7.32 -4.29
C ILE A 15 -25.51 -6.46 -3.31
N HIS A 16 -25.21 -7.04 -2.15
CA HIS A 16 -24.01 -6.69 -1.38
C HIS A 16 -23.20 -7.96 -1.08
N ILE A 17 -23.05 -8.78 -2.11
CA ILE A 17 -22.22 -9.97 -2.13
C ILE A 17 -20.76 -9.54 -2.25
N HIS A 18 -20.01 -9.78 -1.17
CA HIS A 18 -18.66 -10.34 -1.17
C HIS A 18 -18.04 -10.50 -2.57
N THR A 19 -17.11 -9.61 -2.92
CA THR A 19 -16.17 -9.90 -4.01
C THR A 19 -14.75 -9.71 -3.49
N THR A 20 -14.27 -10.72 -2.77
CA THR A 20 -12.86 -11.09 -2.82
C THR A 20 -12.52 -11.42 -4.27
N GLY A 21 -11.64 -10.62 -4.87
CA GLY A 21 -10.89 -10.91 -6.09
C GLY A 21 -11.68 -11.51 -7.26
N ILE A 22 -12.23 -10.66 -8.13
CA ILE A 22 -12.26 -10.83 -9.60
C ILE A 22 -12.46 -9.42 -10.18
N LEU A 23 -11.55 -9.00 -11.05
CA LEU A 23 -11.71 -7.79 -11.86
C LEU A 23 -12.91 -7.98 -12.80
N PRO A 24 -13.82 -6.99 -12.98
CA PRO A 24 -14.92 -7.13 -13.92
C PRO A 24 -14.41 -7.02 -15.36
N GLY A 25 -14.69 -8.04 -16.17
CA GLY A 25 -14.56 -8.02 -17.64
C GLY A 25 -13.37 -8.80 -18.21
N MET A 26 -13.34 -10.12 -17.99
CA MET A 26 -12.58 -11.03 -18.87
C MET A 26 -13.59 -11.78 -19.74
N ASP A 27 -13.94 -11.20 -20.88
CA ASP A 27 -14.34 -12.01 -22.01
C ASP A 27 -13.09 -12.74 -22.52
N SER A 28 -13.28 -14.03 -22.73
CA SER A 28 -12.29 -15.04 -23.07
C SER A 28 -11.60 -14.76 -24.40
N GLY A 29 -10.46 -14.07 -24.32
CA GLY A 29 -9.37 -14.16 -25.28
C GLY A 29 -8.11 -14.47 -24.47
N ALA A 30 -7.61 -15.69 -24.59
CA ALA A 30 -6.31 -16.08 -24.05
C ALA A 30 -5.20 -15.40 -24.86
N GLU A 31 -5.07 -14.08 -24.70
CA GLU A 31 -3.86 -13.37 -25.04
C GLU A 31 -3.09 -13.24 -23.73
N GLY A 32 -1.90 -13.85 -23.68
CA GLY A 32 -0.97 -13.60 -22.58
C GLY A 32 -0.88 -12.10 -22.42
N ILE A 33 -1.13 -11.60 -21.21
CA ILE A 33 -0.89 -10.20 -20.86
C ILE A 33 0.64 -10.06 -20.90
N LEU A 34 1.16 -9.89 -22.12
CA LEU A 34 2.40 -9.21 -22.41
C LEU A 34 2.14 -7.80 -21.94
N PHE A 35 2.39 -7.57 -20.67
CA PHE A 35 2.62 -6.22 -20.24
C PHE A 35 3.81 -5.75 -21.07
N ASP A 36 3.57 -4.76 -21.90
CA ASP A 36 4.61 -3.98 -22.55
C ASP A 36 5.28 -3.16 -21.43
N ASP A 37 6.03 -3.87 -20.58
CA ASP A 37 6.44 -3.50 -19.22
C ASP A 37 7.77 -2.76 -19.26
N GLU A 38 7.79 -1.56 -19.84
CA GLU A 38 8.76 -0.58 -19.31
C GLU A 38 8.28 -0.19 -17.91
N ILE A 39 8.81 -0.88 -16.90
CA ILE A 39 8.60 -0.53 -15.50
C ILE A 39 9.00 0.95 -15.35
N PRO A 40 8.07 1.82 -14.91
CA PRO A 40 8.36 3.24 -14.85
C PRO A 40 9.56 3.51 -13.93
N VAL A 41 10.45 4.38 -14.38
CA VAL A 41 11.69 4.68 -13.66
C VAL A 41 11.37 5.40 -12.36
N ILE A 42 11.86 4.86 -11.24
CA ILE A 42 11.74 5.45 -9.91
C ILE A 42 12.72 6.63 -9.81
N SER A 43 12.22 7.78 -9.38
CA SER A 43 13.04 8.98 -9.18
C SER A 43 12.92 9.54 -7.77
N TRP A 44 14.00 10.18 -7.31
CA TRP A 44 14.09 10.75 -5.97
C TRP A 44 14.16 12.28 -6.00
N THR A 45 13.66 12.88 -4.94
CA THR A 45 13.77 14.31 -4.66
C THR A 45 14.36 14.50 -3.26
N SER A 46 14.63 15.75 -2.88
CA SER A 46 14.97 16.08 -1.47
C SER A 46 13.84 15.74 -0.49
N GLU A 47 12.62 15.53 -1.01
CA GLU A 47 11.39 15.29 -0.28
C GLU A 47 11.07 13.78 -0.13
N GLY A 48 11.84 12.90 -0.78
CA GLY A 48 11.62 11.46 -0.86
C GLY A 48 11.37 10.97 -2.30
N LEU A 49 10.70 9.82 -2.40
CA LEU A 49 10.28 9.20 -3.66
C LEU A 49 9.30 10.13 -4.41
N ASP A 50 9.62 10.47 -5.66
CA ASP A 50 8.69 11.18 -6.56
C ASP A 50 7.66 10.19 -7.12
N TYR A 51 6.71 9.84 -6.27
CA TYR A 51 5.67 8.87 -6.58
C TYR A 51 4.72 9.41 -7.66
N ASP A 52 4.54 10.73 -7.73
CA ASP A 52 3.81 11.40 -8.81
C ASP A 52 4.41 11.15 -10.19
N ARG A 53 5.74 11.24 -10.31
CA ARG A 53 6.42 10.93 -11.57
C ARG A 53 6.34 9.44 -11.90
N TYR A 54 6.54 8.57 -10.90
CA TYR A 54 6.41 7.12 -11.06
C TYR A 54 5.01 6.74 -11.55
N LEU A 55 3.96 7.34 -10.98
CA LEU A 55 2.56 7.12 -11.36
C LEU A 55 2.23 7.50 -12.81
N ARG A 56 3.03 8.35 -13.49
CA ARG A 56 2.79 8.73 -14.89
C ARG A 56 2.91 7.56 -15.85
N GLY A 57 3.66 6.50 -15.48
CA GLY A 57 3.72 5.27 -16.24
C GLY A 57 2.51 4.35 -16.06
N PHE A 58 1.56 4.71 -15.19
CA PHE A 58 0.36 3.93 -14.92
C PHE A 58 -0.91 4.67 -15.36
N LYS A 59 -2.00 3.91 -15.56
CA LYS A 59 -3.31 4.48 -15.89
C LYS A 59 -3.77 5.43 -14.79
N ARG A 60 -4.35 6.59 -15.14
CA ARG A 60 -4.90 7.51 -14.13
C ARG A 60 -6.01 6.87 -13.29
N GLY A 61 -6.08 7.26 -12.02
CA GLY A 61 -7.09 6.82 -11.06
C GLY A 61 -6.67 5.63 -10.18
N PRO A 62 -7.57 5.13 -9.32
CA PRO A 62 -7.27 4.12 -8.30
C PRO A 62 -6.59 2.86 -8.85
N THR A 63 -7.04 2.35 -10.00
CA THR A 63 -6.45 1.16 -10.64
C THR A 63 -4.97 1.35 -10.96
N GLY A 64 -4.54 2.56 -11.35
CA GLY A 64 -3.13 2.85 -11.58
C GLY A 64 -2.31 2.82 -10.31
N VAL A 65 -2.85 3.38 -9.22
CA VAL A 65 -2.19 3.37 -7.91
C VAL A 65 -1.98 1.93 -7.44
N TYR A 66 -3.01 1.08 -7.49
CA TYR A 66 -2.88 -0.34 -7.16
C TYR A 66 -1.83 -1.06 -8.03
N LYS A 67 -1.84 -0.83 -9.35
CA LYS A 67 -0.83 -1.42 -10.24
C LYS A 67 0.60 -0.95 -9.92
N SER A 68 0.76 0.32 -9.55
CA SER A 68 2.05 0.88 -9.18
C SER A 68 2.57 0.32 -7.85
N LEU A 69 1.70 0.10 -6.86
CA LEU A 69 2.06 -0.59 -5.62
C LEU A 69 2.39 -2.07 -5.86
N MET A 70 1.65 -2.75 -6.75
CA MET A 70 1.97 -4.12 -7.17
C MET A 70 3.33 -4.19 -7.88
N SER A 71 3.65 -3.20 -8.72
CA SER A 71 4.94 -3.13 -9.41
C SER A 71 6.08 -2.90 -8.42
N LEU A 72 5.96 -1.91 -7.51
CA LEU A 72 6.94 -1.65 -6.46
C LEU A 72 7.17 -2.85 -5.53
N SER A 73 6.09 -3.48 -5.06
CA SER A 73 6.23 -4.65 -4.17
C SER A 73 6.96 -5.80 -4.87
N ARG A 74 6.71 -6.04 -6.16
CA ARG A 74 7.44 -7.03 -6.95
C ARG A 74 8.90 -6.65 -7.15
N GLU A 75 9.19 -5.41 -7.52
CA GLU A 75 10.54 -4.91 -7.77
C GLU A 75 11.44 -5.11 -6.54
N TYR A 76 10.90 -4.84 -5.34
CA TYR A 76 11.64 -4.96 -4.09
C TYR A 76 11.42 -6.29 -3.35
N ASN A 77 10.73 -7.26 -3.94
CA ASN A 77 10.37 -8.54 -3.30
C ASN A 77 9.64 -8.37 -1.94
N ALA A 78 8.82 -7.34 -1.82
CA ALA A 78 7.93 -7.11 -0.70
C ALA A 78 6.65 -7.98 -0.85
N VAL A 79 6.12 -8.47 0.27
CA VAL A 79 4.85 -9.21 0.31
C VAL A 79 3.63 -8.30 0.31
N CYS A 80 3.80 -7.06 0.75
CA CYS A 80 2.77 -6.04 0.70
C CYS A 80 3.37 -4.65 0.47
N ALA A 81 2.54 -3.75 -0.07
CA ALA A 81 2.87 -2.34 -0.22
C ALA A 81 1.66 -1.48 0.15
N VAL A 82 1.91 -0.38 0.86
CA VAL A 82 0.85 0.52 1.34
C VAL A 82 1.26 1.96 1.07
N LEU A 83 0.35 2.75 0.50
CA LEU A 83 0.46 4.19 0.37
C LEU A 83 -0.30 4.85 1.52
N MET A 84 0.44 5.59 2.35
CA MET A 84 -0.12 6.44 3.39
C MET A 84 -0.01 7.90 2.96
N VAL A 85 -1.10 8.65 3.05
CA VAL A 85 -1.20 10.02 2.56
C VAL A 85 -1.31 11.00 3.72
N GLY A 86 -0.62 12.12 3.60
CA GLY A 86 -0.54 13.16 4.60
C GLY A 86 -1.87 13.89 4.77
N SER A 87 -2.28 14.02 6.02
CA SER A 87 -3.41 14.83 6.47
C SER A 87 -2.96 15.80 7.56
N ARG A 88 -3.87 16.67 8.02
CA ARG A 88 -3.61 17.52 9.20
C ARG A 88 -3.34 16.69 10.46
N LYS A 89 -3.86 15.46 10.54
CA LYS A 89 -3.76 14.59 11.71
C LYS A 89 -2.51 13.72 11.70
N GLY A 90 -1.92 13.46 10.54
CA GLY A 90 -0.73 12.62 10.38
C GLY A 90 -0.68 11.98 9.00
N LEU A 91 -0.35 10.69 8.93
CA LEU A 91 -0.40 9.88 7.72
C LEU A 91 -1.51 8.84 7.86
N GLU A 92 -2.40 8.78 6.87
CA GLU A 92 -3.54 7.86 6.84
C GLU A 92 -3.38 6.90 5.66
N THR A 93 -3.64 5.61 5.88
CA THR A 93 -3.61 4.62 4.80
C THR A 93 -4.68 4.93 3.75
N ASP A 94 -4.28 5.00 2.48
CA ASP A 94 -5.18 5.32 1.35
C ASP A 94 -5.28 4.16 0.35
N TYR A 95 -4.16 3.47 0.08
CA TYR A 95 -4.14 2.29 -0.81
C TYR A 95 -3.25 1.20 -0.23
N ALA A 96 -3.68 -0.06 -0.32
CA ALA A 96 -2.91 -1.21 0.13
C ALA A 96 -2.99 -2.37 -0.88
N VAL A 97 -1.88 -3.11 -1.01
CA VAL A 97 -1.83 -4.39 -1.73
C VAL A 97 -1.14 -5.42 -0.87
N GLY A 98 -1.69 -6.64 -0.82
CA GLY A 98 -1.17 -7.72 0.02
C GLY A 98 -1.50 -7.61 1.51
N LEU A 99 -2.39 -6.68 1.87
CA LEU A 99 -3.05 -6.56 3.17
C LEU A 99 -4.54 -6.25 2.95
N ASP A 100 -5.39 -6.73 3.84
CA ASP A 100 -6.78 -6.31 3.98
C ASP A 100 -6.87 -4.86 4.52
N ASP A 101 -8.00 -4.20 4.28
CA ASP A 101 -8.19 -2.78 4.63
C ASP A 101 -8.11 -2.52 6.14
N GLU A 102 -8.58 -3.47 6.98
CA GLU A 102 -8.52 -3.35 8.44
C GLU A 102 -7.06 -3.38 8.90
N SER A 103 -6.32 -4.43 8.50
CA SER A 103 -4.89 -4.61 8.75
C SER A 103 -4.09 -3.40 8.25
N ALA A 104 -4.33 -2.93 7.01
CA ALA A 104 -3.62 -1.80 6.45
C ALA A 104 -3.92 -0.47 7.17
N SER A 105 -5.14 -0.29 7.69
CA SER A 105 -5.52 0.92 8.43
C SER A 105 -4.67 1.15 9.68
N HIS A 106 -4.18 0.07 10.30
CA HIS A 106 -3.31 0.12 11.47
C HIS A 106 -1.93 0.73 11.21
N LEU A 107 -1.50 0.84 9.95
CA LEU A 107 -0.26 1.54 9.60
C LEU A 107 -0.38 3.07 9.73
N SER A 108 -1.61 3.61 9.76
CA SER A 108 -1.84 5.04 9.94
C SER A 108 -1.18 5.54 11.23
N VAL A 109 -0.64 6.75 11.20
CA VAL A 109 0.06 7.38 12.34
C VAL A 109 -0.43 8.80 12.51
N THR A 110 -0.68 9.19 13.76
CA THR A 110 -1.01 10.58 14.11
C THR A 110 0.23 11.35 14.56
N ARG A 111 0.21 12.68 14.38
CA ARG A 111 1.32 13.58 14.75
C ARG A 111 1.68 13.59 16.24
N ASN A 112 0.82 13.04 17.09
CA ASN A 112 1.03 13.00 18.55
C ASN A 112 1.70 11.69 19.02
N GLU A 113 1.96 10.74 18.12
CA GLU A 113 2.59 9.47 18.45
C GLU A 113 4.12 9.60 18.43
N ALA A 114 4.80 8.88 19.33
CA ALA A 114 6.26 8.90 19.39
C ALA A 114 6.93 8.49 18.06
N VAL A 115 6.32 7.56 17.32
CA VAL A 115 6.81 7.13 16.01
C VAL A 115 6.77 8.24 14.96
N TRP A 116 5.87 9.22 15.10
CA TRP A 116 5.82 10.39 14.23
C TRP A 116 7.13 11.18 14.29
N ASP A 117 7.51 11.63 15.48
CA ASP A 117 8.71 12.44 15.68
C ASP A 117 9.99 11.66 15.39
N GLU A 118 9.99 10.36 15.68
CA GLU A 118 11.17 9.53 15.49
C GLU A 118 11.44 9.22 14.02
N TRP A 119 10.40 8.93 13.24
CA TRP A 119 10.54 8.39 11.88
C TRP A 119 10.01 9.32 10.80
N PHE A 120 8.77 9.81 10.93
CA PHE A 120 8.07 10.50 9.84
C PHE A 120 8.40 11.99 9.75
N ALA A 121 8.49 12.69 10.88
CA ALA A 121 8.83 14.12 10.93
C ALA A 121 10.21 14.44 10.32
N LYS A 122 11.13 13.47 10.36
CA LYS A 122 12.48 13.59 9.81
C LYS A 122 12.56 13.36 8.30
N ARG A 123 11.51 12.78 7.71
CA ARG A 123 11.41 12.47 6.28
C ARG A 123 12.62 11.69 5.77
N GLN A 124 12.99 10.67 6.52
CA GLN A 124 14.06 9.73 6.16
C GLN A 124 13.47 8.37 5.82
N VAL A 125 14.16 7.61 4.97
CA VAL A 125 13.80 6.21 4.78
C VAL A 125 14.12 5.44 6.07
N VAL A 126 13.13 4.74 6.60
CA VAL A 126 13.27 3.96 7.84
C VAL A 126 13.13 2.48 7.50
N PHE A 127 14.19 1.72 7.75
CA PHE A 127 14.15 0.27 7.70
C PHE A 127 13.95 -0.29 9.11
N VAL A 128 12.99 -1.20 9.24
CA VAL A 128 12.59 -1.84 10.50
C VAL A 128 12.84 -3.33 10.38
N PRO A 129 13.97 -3.86 10.91
CA PRO A 129 14.32 -5.27 10.79
C PRO A 129 13.34 -6.20 11.51
N SER A 130 12.71 -5.73 12.58
CA SER A 130 11.70 -6.48 13.31
C SER A 130 10.52 -5.57 13.64
N LEU A 131 9.47 -5.68 12.84
CA LEU A 131 8.26 -4.91 13.02
C LEU A 131 7.61 -5.18 14.40
N ALA A 132 7.64 -6.44 14.85
CA ALA A 132 7.12 -6.86 16.15
C ALA A 132 7.90 -6.31 17.37
N GLN A 133 9.11 -5.77 17.17
CA GLN A 133 9.92 -5.13 18.22
C GLN A 133 10.04 -3.61 18.01
N SER A 134 9.29 -3.06 17.07
CA SER A 134 9.38 -1.67 16.66
C SER A 134 8.38 -0.77 17.39
N LEU A 135 8.45 0.54 17.15
CA LEU A 135 7.44 1.48 17.62
C LEU A 135 6.04 1.20 17.05
N TYR A 136 5.94 0.44 15.96
CA TYR A 136 4.68 -0.03 15.39
C TYR A 136 4.17 -1.34 16.00
N ALA A 137 4.92 -1.99 16.89
CA ALA A 137 4.64 -3.35 17.36
C ALA A 137 3.22 -3.54 17.92
N GLU A 138 2.65 -2.54 18.58
CA GLU A 138 1.28 -2.61 19.12
C GLU A 138 0.21 -2.48 18.04
N LYS A 139 0.49 -1.67 17.00
CA LYS A 139 -0.43 -1.42 15.90
C LYS A 139 -0.56 -2.61 14.96
N ILE A 140 0.48 -3.42 14.83
CA ILE A 140 0.55 -4.50 13.83
C ILE A 140 0.30 -5.89 14.42
N ARG A 141 -0.35 -6.02 15.58
CA ARG A 141 -0.62 -7.32 16.23
C ARG A 141 -1.70 -8.17 15.53
N TYR A 142 -2.07 -7.80 14.31
CA TYR A 142 -3.14 -8.40 13.54
C TYR A 142 -2.65 -9.59 12.71
N SER A 143 -3.57 -10.49 12.36
CA SER A 143 -3.25 -11.77 11.73
C SER A 143 -2.48 -11.63 10.44
N GLU A 144 -2.72 -10.62 9.61
CA GLU A 144 -2.01 -10.52 8.33
C GLU A 144 -0.56 -10.05 8.44
N PHE A 145 -0.24 -9.27 9.49
CA PHE A 145 1.15 -8.93 9.79
C PHE A 145 1.95 -10.12 10.32
N MET A 146 1.33 -11.26 10.63
CA MET A 146 2.08 -12.47 11.00
C MET A 146 3.03 -12.93 9.89
N PHE A 147 2.74 -12.56 8.64
CA PHE A 147 3.58 -12.86 7.47
C PHE A 147 4.54 -11.73 7.10
N VAL A 148 4.50 -10.61 7.82
CA VAL A 148 5.34 -9.42 7.59
C VAL A 148 6.28 -9.24 8.78
N ARG A 149 7.54 -9.67 8.63
CA ARG A 149 8.52 -9.64 9.72
C ARG A 149 9.31 -8.34 9.80
N SER A 150 9.61 -7.76 8.64
CA SER A 150 10.36 -6.51 8.52
C SER A 150 9.65 -5.56 7.58
N GLY A 151 10.00 -4.28 7.63
CA GLY A 151 9.34 -3.25 6.83
C GLY A 151 10.24 -2.09 6.49
N MET A 152 9.90 -1.37 5.43
CA MET A 152 10.59 -0.16 5.01
C MET A 152 9.56 0.94 4.78
N PHE A 153 9.78 2.09 5.42
CA PHE A 153 8.96 3.30 5.28
C PHE A 153 9.73 4.31 4.46
N ILE A 154 9.17 4.71 3.32
CA ILE A 154 9.80 5.57 2.33
C ILE A 154 9.00 6.87 2.25
N PRO A 155 9.57 8.03 2.61
CA PRO A 155 8.93 9.31 2.35
C PRO A 155 8.66 9.48 0.85
N ALA A 156 7.51 10.03 0.49
CA ALA A 156 7.08 10.17 -0.89
C ALA A 156 6.28 11.47 -1.10
N LEU A 157 6.13 11.85 -2.37
CA LEU A 157 5.19 12.87 -2.83
C LEU A 157 4.10 12.23 -3.68
N TYR A 158 2.85 12.33 -3.24
CA TYR A 158 1.67 11.83 -3.94
C TYR A 158 0.64 12.96 -4.11
N LEU A 159 0.29 13.23 -5.36
CA LEU A 159 -0.54 14.34 -5.82
C LEU A 159 -0.13 15.68 -5.20
N GLY A 160 1.18 15.93 -5.15
CA GLY A 160 1.78 17.11 -4.52
C GLY A 160 1.64 17.18 -3.00
N THR A 161 1.21 16.09 -2.35
CA THR A 161 1.03 16.00 -0.89
C THR A 161 2.09 15.08 -0.29
N GLU A 162 2.50 15.38 0.94
CA GLU A 162 3.35 14.50 1.75
C GLU A 162 2.72 13.11 1.84
N ALA A 163 3.51 12.08 1.58
CA ALA A 163 3.07 10.70 1.65
C ALA A 163 4.19 9.80 2.17
N CYS A 164 3.85 8.56 2.47
CA CYS A 164 4.81 7.52 2.78
C CYS A 164 4.39 6.20 2.13
N VAL A 165 5.34 5.55 1.45
CA VAL A 165 5.18 4.18 0.96
C VAL A 165 5.77 3.24 1.99
N PHE A 166 4.96 2.31 2.48
CA PHE A 166 5.41 1.18 3.26
C PHE A 166 5.59 -0.04 2.36
N LEU A 167 6.71 -0.74 2.51
CA LEU A 167 6.97 -2.05 1.92
C LEU A 167 7.17 -3.06 3.04
N GLY A 168 6.34 -4.09 3.10
CA GLY A 168 6.44 -5.16 4.10
C GLY A 168 7.12 -6.40 3.53
N PHE A 169 8.02 -7.02 4.28
CA PHE A 169 8.79 -8.18 3.84
C PHE A 169 8.56 -9.39 4.73
N LYS A 170 8.55 -10.57 4.11
CA LYS A 170 8.43 -11.85 4.81
C LYS A 170 9.59 -12.12 5.76
N ASP A 171 10.78 -11.73 5.36
CA ASP A 171 12.02 -11.89 6.11
C ASP A 171 12.80 -10.57 6.08
N VAL A 172 13.85 -10.46 6.90
CA VAL A 172 14.78 -9.33 6.82
C VAL A 172 15.56 -9.48 5.51
N PRO A 173 15.52 -8.50 4.59
CA PRO A 173 16.36 -8.55 3.40
C PRO A 173 17.84 -8.69 3.80
N ALA A 174 18.58 -9.53 3.07
CA ALA A 174 19.97 -9.86 3.41
C ALA A 174 20.90 -8.63 3.41
N ASP A 175 20.59 -7.64 2.58
CA ASP A 175 21.29 -6.36 2.54
C ASP A 175 20.30 -5.19 2.36
N PRO A 176 19.82 -4.60 3.47
CA PRO A 176 18.94 -3.45 3.44
C PRO A 176 19.60 -2.21 2.83
N ALA A 177 20.93 -2.08 2.92
CA ALA A 177 21.64 -0.94 2.34
C ALA A 177 21.66 -1.04 0.81
N SER A 178 21.85 -2.25 0.27
CA SER A 178 21.72 -2.48 -1.17
C SER A 178 20.32 -2.23 -1.69
N LEU A 179 19.25 -2.53 -0.92
CA LEU A 179 17.88 -2.14 -1.30
C LEU A 179 17.74 -0.62 -1.41
N LEU A 180 18.25 0.13 -0.43
CA LEU A 180 18.24 1.60 -0.47
C LEU A 180 19.08 2.15 -1.63
N GLN A 181 20.19 1.49 -1.97
CA GLN A 181 21.00 1.87 -3.13
C GLN A 181 20.30 1.55 -4.44
N GLN A 182 19.67 0.38 -4.58
CA GLN A 182 18.86 0.03 -5.75
C GLN A 182 17.77 1.06 -5.96
N MET A 183 17.08 1.42 -4.88
CA MET A 183 16.11 2.51 -4.87
C MET A 183 16.72 3.82 -5.39
N ALA A 184 17.88 4.25 -4.88
CA ALA A 184 18.51 5.52 -5.24
C ALA A 184 19.19 5.54 -6.62
N THR A 185 19.59 4.39 -7.17
CA THR A 185 20.39 4.30 -8.42
C THR A 185 19.51 4.22 -9.68
N THR A 186 18.21 3.99 -9.53
CA THR A 186 17.26 4.00 -10.66
C THR A 186 16.90 5.43 -11.12
N ALA A 187 17.48 6.50 -10.55
CA ALA A 187 17.17 7.90 -10.87
C ALA A 187 17.93 8.51 -12.05
#